data_AF-A0A529Q290-F1
#
_entry.id   AF-A0A529Q290-F1
#
_cell.length_a   1.000
_cell.length_b   1.000
_cell.length_c   1.000
_cell.angle_alpha   90.00
_cell.angle_beta   90.00
_cell.angle_gamma   90.00
#
_symmetry.space_group_name_H-M   'P 1'
#
loop_
_entity.id
_entity.type
_entity.pdbx_description
1 polymer ?
#
loop_
_entity_poly.entity_id
_entity_poly.type
_entity_poly.pdbx_seq_one_letter_code
_entity_poly.pdbx_strand_id
1 'polypeptide(L)'
;AYFNNNVDDYIDGVTLSPFDPTSGCPFGPGIPICFQYQNFAKAKINGFELESVYDAGWGYAGLSASIINGHTISYEGERADLATIPSSQVTAQLGLRFLEDKLTVGGEVQYNGKPKGNPVAKDFT
;
A
#
# COMPACT_ATOMS: atom_id res chain seq x y z
N ALA A 1 0.16 -16.97 1.70
CA ALA A 1 1.57 -16.78 1.33
C ALA A 1 2.21 -15.71 2.23
N TYR A 2 3.52 -15.78 2.45
CA TYR A 2 4.30 -14.69 3.06
C TYR A 2 5.23 -14.13 1.99
N PHE A 3 5.42 -12.82 1.98
CA PHE A 3 6.31 -12.15 1.03
C PHE A 3 7.21 -11.12 1.73
N ASN A 4 8.38 -10.90 1.14
CA ASN A 4 9.34 -9.88 1.56
C ASN A 4 10.01 -9.29 0.32
N ASN A 5 9.61 -8.06 -0.03
CA ASN A 5 10.10 -7.31 -1.17
C ASN A 5 10.97 -6.15 -0.69
N ASN A 6 12.22 -6.12 -1.14
CA ASN A 6 13.14 -5.02 -0.90
C ASN A 6 13.43 -4.34 -2.23
N VAL A 7 13.15 -3.05 -2.32
CA VAL A 7 13.39 -2.21 -3.49
C VAL A 7 14.53 -1.26 -3.13
N ASP A 8 15.63 -1.36 -3.85
CA ASP A 8 16.72 -0.37 -3.81
C ASP A 8 16.44 0.75 -4.80
N ASP A 9 17.09 1.91 -4.61
CA ASP A 9 16.94 3.07 -5.48
C ASP A 9 15.48 3.52 -5.65
N TYR A 10 14.72 3.56 -4.55
CA TYR A 10 13.35 4.05 -4.54
C TYR A 10 13.33 5.56 -4.85
N ILE A 11 12.51 5.95 -5.83
CA ILE A 11 12.40 7.33 -6.32
C ILE A 11 11.26 8.03 -5.60
N ASP A 12 11.54 9.22 -5.07
CA ASP A 12 10.52 10.17 -4.63
C ASP A 12 11.03 11.60 -4.85
N GLY A 13 10.14 12.56 -4.65
CA GLY A 13 10.44 13.97 -4.78
C GLY A 13 11.25 14.48 -3.59
N VAL A 14 12.46 14.95 -3.87
CA VAL A 14 13.35 15.55 -2.88
C VAL A 14 13.47 17.05 -3.13
N THR A 15 13.32 17.82 -2.06
CA THR A 15 13.61 19.26 -2.09
C THR A 15 15.10 19.47 -1.92
N LEU A 16 15.73 20.05 -2.93
CA LEU A 16 17.15 20.35 -2.97
C LEU A 16 17.39 21.76 -2.43
N SER A 17 18.42 21.89 -1.59
CA SER A 17 18.81 23.17 -1.01
C SER A 17 19.80 23.89 -1.95
N PRO A 18 19.52 25.12 -2.40
CA PRO A 18 20.48 25.91 -3.16
C PRO A 18 21.66 26.42 -2.32
N PHE A 19 21.65 26.15 -1.01
CA PHE A 19 22.82 26.34 -0.14
C PHE A 19 23.76 25.12 -0.15
N ASP A 20 23.32 23.98 -0.66
CA ASP A 20 24.19 22.83 -0.90
C ASP A 20 24.80 22.96 -2.32
N PRO A 21 26.12 23.20 -2.43
CA PRO A 21 26.79 23.39 -3.71
C PRO A 21 26.82 22.12 -4.57
N THR A 22 26.54 20.94 -4.00
CA THR A 22 26.47 19.66 -4.72
C THR A 22 25.08 19.33 -5.24
N SER A 23 24.05 20.07 -4.81
CA SER A 23 22.65 19.79 -5.13
C SER A 23 22.24 20.12 -6.57
N GLY A 24 23.05 20.87 -7.32
CA GLY A 24 22.68 21.33 -8.67
C GLY A 24 21.52 22.34 -8.70
N CYS A 25 21.02 22.79 -7.54
CA CYS A 25 19.97 23.80 -7.45
C CYS A 25 20.55 25.22 -7.64
N PRO A 26 20.17 25.98 -8.68
CA PRO A 26 20.74 27.29 -8.94
C PRO A 26 20.35 28.31 -7.87
N PHE A 27 21.34 29.05 -7.38
CA PHE A 27 21.14 30.18 -6.49
C PHE A 27 20.85 31.45 -7.32
N GLY A 28 19.64 32.03 -7.20
CA GLY A 28 19.21 33.18 -7.99
C GLY A 28 18.07 33.99 -7.35
N PRO A 29 17.61 35.10 -7.97
CA PRO A 29 16.64 36.04 -7.37
C PRO A 29 15.18 35.52 -7.32
N GLY A 30 14.98 34.20 -7.36
CA GLY A 30 13.67 33.53 -7.25
C GLY A 30 13.48 32.81 -5.91
N ILE A 31 12.37 32.08 -5.76
CA ILE A 31 12.17 31.21 -4.60
C ILE A 31 13.22 30.09 -4.68
N PRO A 32 14.12 29.97 -3.69
CA PRO A 32 15.27 29.07 -3.72
C PRO A 32 14.85 27.63 -3.37
N ILE A 33 13.86 27.08 -4.08
CA ILE A 33 13.40 25.70 -3.93
C ILE A 33 13.55 24.99 -5.27
N CYS A 34 14.38 23.94 -5.30
CA CYS A 34 14.40 23.00 -6.40
C CYS A 34 13.78 21.70 -5.93
N PHE A 35 12.96 21.09 -6.78
CA PHE A 35 12.31 19.83 -6.48
C PHE A 35 12.62 18.87 -7.62
N GLN A 36 13.17 17.70 -7.28
CA GLN A 36 13.56 16.70 -8.26
C GLN A 36 13.18 15.31 -7.77
N TYR A 37 12.75 14.47 -8.70
CA TYR A 37 12.62 13.03 -8.47
C TYR A 37 13.99 12.38 -8.57
N GLN A 38 14.46 11.83 -7.46
CA GLN A 38 15.73 11.12 -7.39
C GLN A 38 15.62 9.86 -6.54
N ASN A 39 16.52 8.92 -6.79
CA ASN A 39 16.69 7.75 -5.93
C ASN A 39 17.22 8.25 -4.57
N PHE A 40 16.45 8.07 -3.50
CA PHE A 40 16.79 8.64 -2.19
C PHE A 40 16.71 7.63 -1.03
N ALA A 41 16.10 6.46 -1.27
CA ALA A 41 15.79 5.51 -0.22
C ALA A 41 15.74 4.06 -0.71
N LYS A 42 15.71 3.14 0.24
CA LYS A 42 15.29 1.74 0.05
C LYS A 42 13.86 1.59 0.53
N ALA A 43 12.98 0.96 -0.24
CA ALA A 43 11.64 0.60 0.23
C ALA A 43 11.60 -0.88 0.64
N LYS A 44 11.08 -1.16 1.84
CA LYS A 44 10.89 -2.51 2.37
C LYS A 44 9.40 -2.77 2.56
N ILE A 45 8.89 -3.77 1.86
CA ILE A 45 7.48 -4.15 1.87
C ILE A 45 7.38 -5.64 2.15
N ASN A 46 6.78 -6.00 3.27
CA ASN A 46 6.59 -7.40 3.66
C ASN A 46 5.19 -7.61 4.20
N GLY A 47 4.70 -8.85 4.12
CA GLY A 47 3.34 -9.12 4.51
C GLY A 47 2.93 -10.57 4.38
N PHE A 48 1.68 -10.80 4.76
CA PHE A 48 1.00 -12.08 4.64
C PHE A 48 -0.30 -11.89 3.86
N GLU A 49 -0.57 -12.83 2.97
CA GLU A 49 -1.78 -12.89 2.17
C GLU A 49 -2.42 -14.26 2.31
N LEU A 50 -3.73 -14.30 2.49
CA LEU A 50 -4.53 -15.51 2.54
C LEU A 50 -5.70 -15.35 1.60
N GLU A 51 -5.94 -16.39 0.81
CA GLU A 51 -7.12 -16.49 -0.03
C GLU A 51 -7.68 -17.91 0.12
N SER A 52 -8.99 -17.99 0.31
CA SER A 52 -9.70 -19.25 0.46
C SER A 52 -11.09 -19.13 -0.15
N VAL A 53 -11.50 -20.17 -0.87
CA VAL A 53 -12.82 -20.27 -1.47
C VAL A 53 -13.34 -21.69 -1.24
N TYR A 54 -14.61 -21.77 -0.89
CA TYR A 54 -15.34 -23.02 -0.72
C TYR A 54 -16.60 -22.97 -1.57
N ASP A 55 -16.80 -23.99 -2.40
CA ASP A 55 -17.97 -24.15 -3.25
C ASP A 55 -18.66 -25.49 -2.91
N ALA A 56 -19.94 -25.41 -2.57
CA ALA A 56 -20.75 -26.56 -2.17
C ALA A 56 -21.77 -26.97 -3.25
N GLY A 57 -21.68 -26.41 -4.45
CA GLY A 57 -22.66 -26.57 -5.54
C GLY A 57 -23.86 -25.63 -5.33
N TRP A 58 -24.57 -25.75 -4.22
CA TRP A 58 -25.73 -24.90 -3.89
C TRP A 58 -25.36 -23.47 -3.46
N GLY A 59 -24.07 -23.20 -3.25
CA GLY A 59 -23.59 -21.91 -2.80
C GLY A 59 -22.07 -21.88 -2.68
N TYR A 60 -21.54 -20.71 -2.39
CA TYR A 60 -20.11 -20.47 -2.23
C TYR A 60 -19.84 -19.51 -1.07
N ALA A 61 -18.66 -19.65 -0.50
CA ALA A 61 -18.09 -18.72 0.46
C ALA A 61 -16.63 -18.45 0.09
N GLY A 62 -16.18 -17.21 0.27
CA GLY A 62 -14.80 -16.82 0.06
C GLY A 62 -14.32 -15.91 1.16
N LEU A 63 -13.04 -16.03 1.50
CA LEU A 63 -12.34 -15.17 2.44
C LEU A 63 -10.96 -14.83 1.86
N SER A 64 -10.68 -13.53 1.77
CA SER A 64 -9.39 -12.97 1.41
C SER A 64 -8.90 -12.04 2.51
N ALA A 65 -7.62 -12.12 2.85
CA ALA A 65 -6.99 -11.26 3.83
C ALA A 65 -5.58 -10.89 3.38
N SER A 66 -5.23 -9.62 3.46
CA SER A 66 -3.91 -9.09 3.19
C SER A 66 -3.48 -8.21 4.36
N ILE A 67 -2.29 -8.48 4.91
CA ILE A 67 -1.67 -7.69 5.98
C ILE A 67 -0.27 -7.32 5.51
N ILE A 68 -0.07 -6.04 5.22
CA ILE A 68 1.14 -5.51 4.58
C ILE A 68 1.76 -4.42 5.47
N ASN A 69 3.09 -4.50 5.59
CA ASN A 69 3.91 -3.51 6.26
C ASN A 69 4.93 -2.95 5.27
N GLY A 70 4.76 -1.68 4.89
CA GLY A 70 5.64 -0.96 3.97
C GLY A 70 6.29 0.26 4.63
N HIS A 71 7.61 0.37 4.55
CA HIS A 71 8.35 1.56 4.96
C HIS A 71 9.56 1.83 4.06
N THR A 72 9.95 3.10 3.92
CA THR A 72 11.21 3.52 3.31
C THR A 72 12.29 3.69 4.37
N ILE A 73 13.54 3.57 3.94
CA ILE A 73 14.74 3.89 4.72
C ILE A 73 15.61 4.76 3.80
N SER A 74 15.77 6.05 4.13
CA SER A 74 16.62 6.95 3.34
C SER A 74 18.09 6.50 3.38
N TYR A 75 18.93 7.03 2.49
CA TYR A 75 20.36 6.74 2.53
C TYR A 75 21.06 7.27 3.79
N GLU A 76 20.46 8.24 4.46
CA GLU A 76 20.84 8.74 5.78
C GLU A 76 20.33 7.86 6.93
N GLY A 77 19.54 6.81 6.63
CA GLY A 77 19.02 5.84 7.58
C GLY A 77 17.66 6.19 8.18
N GLU A 78 17.03 7.28 7.73
CA GLU A 78 15.74 7.74 8.27
C GLU A 78 14.59 6.88 7.76
N ARG A 79 13.74 6.42 8.68
CA ARG A 79 12.57 5.58 8.34
C ARG A 79 11.33 6.43 8.17
N ALA A 80 10.63 6.25 7.05
CA ALA A 80 9.30 6.83 6.83
C ALA A 80 8.29 5.74 6.39
N ASP A 81 7.01 5.91 6.73
CA ASP A 81 5.96 5.00 6.29
C ASP A 81 5.65 5.22 4.80
N LEU A 82 5.38 4.14 4.04
CA LEU A 82 4.93 4.29 2.66
C LEU A 82 3.47 4.77 2.64
N ALA A 83 3.24 6.00 2.17
CA ALA A 83 1.90 6.58 2.07
C ALA A 83 0.97 5.84 1.08
N THR A 84 1.54 5.06 0.16
CA THR A 84 0.83 4.41 -0.96
C THR A 84 0.50 2.94 -0.72
N ILE A 85 0.94 2.35 0.40
CA ILE A 85 0.70 0.93 0.70
C ILE A 85 -0.51 0.81 1.66
N PRO A 86 -1.58 0.10 1.27
CA PRO A 86 -2.65 -0.23 2.21
C PRO A 86 -2.11 -1.16 3.31
N SER A 87 -2.47 -0.91 4.58
CA SER A 87 -1.90 -1.69 5.70
C SER A 87 -2.54 -3.05 5.88
N SER A 88 -3.87 -3.13 5.79
CA SER A 88 -4.61 -4.37 5.95
C SER A 88 -5.94 -4.31 5.22
N GLN A 89 -6.31 -5.38 4.53
CA GLN A 89 -7.63 -5.55 3.95
C GLN A 89 -8.14 -6.97 4.23
N VAL A 90 -9.42 -7.10 4.57
CA VAL A 90 -10.09 -8.39 4.70
C VAL A 90 -11.40 -8.31 3.93
N THR A 91 -11.63 -9.25 3.02
CA THR A 91 -12.86 -9.36 2.24
C THR A 91 -13.48 -10.72 2.48
N ALA A 92 -14.77 -10.76 2.76
CA ALA A 92 -15.55 -12.00 2.85
C ALA A 92 -16.74 -11.93 1.91
N GLN A 93 -17.00 -13.01 1.19
CA GLN A 93 -18.11 -13.13 0.25
C GLN A 93 -18.90 -14.40 0.54
N LEU A 94 -20.21 -14.32 0.35
CA LEU A 94 -21.11 -15.46 0.48
C LEU A 94 -22.22 -15.36 -0.56
N GLY A 95 -22.52 -16.47 -1.23
CA GLY A 95 -23.59 -16.52 -2.21
C GLY A 95 -24.27 -17.88 -2.27
N LEU A 96 -25.52 -17.85 -2.72
CA LEU A 96 -26.42 -19.00 -2.85
C LEU A 96 -26.92 -19.09 -4.29
N ARG A 97 -27.05 -20.32 -4.79
CA ARG A 97 -27.56 -20.62 -6.13
C ARG A 97 -28.93 -21.27 -6.01
N PHE A 98 -29.87 -20.82 -6.84
CA PHE A 98 -31.26 -21.24 -6.89
C PHE A 98 -31.67 -21.59 -8.31
N LEU A 99 -32.83 -22.26 -8.45
CA LEU A 99 -33.45 -22.58 -9.74
C LEU A 99 -32.54 -23.39 -10.67
N GLU A 100 -31.89 -24.45 -10.16
CA GLU A 100 -30.88 -25.23 -10.92
C GLU A 100 -29.76 -24.34 -11.47
N ASP A 101 -29.17 -23.54 -10.58
CA ASP A 101 -28.11 -22.57 -10.89
C ASP A 101 -28.51 -21.43 -11.85
N LYS A 102 -29.81 -21.22 -12.10
CA LYS A 102 -30.32 -20.11 -12.96
C LYS A 102 -30.40 -18.77 -12.24
N LEU A 103 -30.31 -18.74 -10.92
CA LEU A 103 -30.30 -17.51 -10.13
C LEU A 103 -29.25 -17.59 -9.02
N THR A 104 -28.31 -16.65 -8.99
CA THR A 104 -27.33 -16.52 -7.90
C THR A 104 -27.56 -15.23 -7.15
N VAL A 105 -27.61 -15.30 -5.82
CA VAL A 105 -27.73 -14.14 -4.93
C VAL A 105 -26.63 -14.22 -3.88
N GLY A 106 -25.91 -13.14 -3.66
CA GLY A 106 -24.84 -13.10 -2.68
C GLY A 106 -24.54 -11.69 -2.19
N GLY A 107 -23.68 -11.62 -1.19
CA GLY A 107 -23.17 -10.39 -0.62
C GLY A 107 -21.67 -10.50 -0.39
N GLU A 108 -21.03 -9.33 -0.39
CA GLU A 108 -19.61 -9.16 -0.07
C GLU A 108 -19.50 -8.10 1.02
N VAL A 109 -18.59 -8.33 1.96
CA VAL A 109 -18.19 -7.36 2.96
C VAL A 109 -16.68 -7.18 2.88
N GLN A 110 -16.24 -5.92 2.92
CA GLN A 110 -14.84 -5.56 2.88
C GLN A 110 -14.50 -4.65 4.05
N TYR A 111 -13.45 -5.00 4.78
CA TYR A 111 -12.87 -4.18 5.83
C TYR A 111 -11.47 -3.72 5.41
N ASN A 112 -11.24 -2.42 5.47
CA ASN A 112 -9.96 -1.79 5.18
C ASN A 112 -9.39 -1.13 6.44
N GLY A 113 -8.28 -1.67 6.91
CA GLY A 113 -7.52 -1.13 8.04
C GLY A 113 -6.76 0.14 7.65
N LYS A 114 -6.64 1.05 8.61
CA LYS A 114 -5.93 2.32 8.46
C LYS A 114 -4.44 2.13 8.13
N PRO A 115 -3.91 2.81 7.10
CA PRO A 115 -2.48 2.86 6.83
C PRO A 115 -1.69 3.47 8.00
N LYS A 116 -0.53 2.90 8.33
CA LYS A 116 0.40 3.53 9.27
C LYS A 116 0.92 4.86 8.70
N GLY A 117 1.14 5.85 9.56
CA GLY A 117 1.65 7.16 9.15
C GLY A 117 0.59 8.16 8.67
N ASN A 118 -0.68 7.78 8.51
CA ASN A 118 -1.74 8.72 8.17
C ASN A 118 -2.60 9.06 9.40
N PRO A 119 -2.39 10.17 10.13
CA PRO A 119 -3.17 10.50 11.33
C PRO A 119 -4.66 10.73 11.03
N VAL A 120 -5.02 11.05 9.78
CA VAL A 120 -6.37 11.44 9.35
C VAL A 120 -7.23 10.26 8.89
N ALA A 121 -6.61 9.16 8.42
CA ALA A 121 -7.36 8.00 7.96
C ALA A 121 -8.18 7.34 9.10
N LYS A 122 -9.38 6.87 8.78
CA LYS A 122 -10.24 6.07 9.66
C LYS A 122 -10.32 4.66 9.09
N ASP A 123 -10.57 3.67 9.94
CA ASP A 123 -10.88 2.32 9.46
C ASP A 123 -12.23 2.37 8.72
N PHE A 124 -12.30 1.74 7.54
CA PHE A 124 -13.52 1.69 6.74
C PHE A 124 -14.06 0.25 6.71
N THR A 125 -15.31 0.10 7.13
CA THR A 125 -16.17 -1.07 6.91
C THR A 125 -17.08 -0.84 5.71
#